data_AF-A0A2N0NH65-F1
#
_entry.id   AF-A0A2N0NH65-F1
#
_cell.length_a   1.000
_cell.length_b   1.000
_cell.length_c   1.000
_cell.angle_alpha   90.00
_cell.angle_beta   90.00
_cell.angle_gamma   90.00
#
_symmetry.space_group_name_H-M   'P 1'
#
loop_
_entity.id
_entity.type
_entity.pdbx_description
1 polymer ?
#
loop_
_entity_poly.entity_id
_entity_poly.type
_entity_poly.pdbx_seq_one_letter_code
_entity_poly.pdbx_strand_id
1 'polypeptide(L)'
;MVNENGELKGMKQGLIKRGLWKDGLNADCQLCKDKINDENCVDCYARQIISLQPDFLEQKSALEEVILEAKHKCIFYPKFHCELNYIERYWGAAK
;
A
#
# COMPACT_ATOMS: atom_id res chain seq x y z
N MET A 1 -6.51 7.26 -8.49
CA MET A 1 -7.96 7.35 -8.83
C MET A 1 -8.22 8.64 -9.57
N VAL A 2 -8.26 8.58 -10.90
CA VAL A 2 -8.36 9.78 -11.74
C VAL A 2 -9.64 9.73 -12.59
N ASN A 3 -10.23 10.86 -12.92
CA ASN A 3 -11.30 10.97 -13.92
C ASN A 3 -10.78 10.73 -15.33
N GLU A 4 -11.71 10.48 -16.26
CA GLU A 4 -11.47 10.51 -17.71
C GLU A 4 -10.84 11.85 -18.15
N ASN A 5 -11.04 12.89 -17.34
CA ASN A 5 -10.51 14.24 -17.52
C ASN A 5 -9.15 14.48 -16.82
N GLY A 6 -8.52 13.47 -16.22
CA GLY A 6 -7.22 13.66 -15.52
C GLY A 6 -7.32 14.23 -14.10
N GLU A 7 -8.53 14.46 -13.57
CA GLU A 7 -8.73 15.02 -12.22
C GLU A 7 -8.70 13.95 -11.12
N LEU A 8 -8.10 14.27 -9.97
CA LEU A 8 -8.07 13.37 -8.81
C LEU A 8 -9.47 13.18 -8.23
N LYS A 9 -9.99 11.95 -8.28
CA LYS A 9 -11.21 11.57 -7.55
C LYS A 9 -10.88 11.36 -6.08
N GLY A 10 -11.73 11.91 -5.21
CA GLY A 10 -11.69 11.59 -3.79
C GLY A 10 -12.02 10.12 -3.51
N MET A 11 -11.49 9.58 -2.41
CA MET A 11 -11.71 8.21 -1.94
C MET A 11 -13.20 7.81 -1.95
N LYS A 12 -14.07 8.71 -1.47
CA LYS A 12 -15.53 8.53 -1.46
C LYS A 12 -16.11 8.22 -2.84
N GLN A 13 -15.74 8.99 -3.87
CA GLN A 13 -16.26 8.77 -5.22
C GLN A 13 -15.78 7.44 -5.80
N GLY A 14 -14.55 7.02 -5.52
CA GLY A 14 -14.06 5.70 -5.94
C GLY A 14 -14.83 4.57 -5.30
N LEU A 15 -15.03 4.64 -3.98
CA LEU A 15 -15.79 3.64 -3.24
C LEU A 15 -17.26 3.58 -3.68
N ILE A 16 -17.90 4.72 -3.95
CA ILE A 16 -19.27 4.76 -4.49
C ILE A 16 -19.33 4.05 -5.85
N LYS A 17 -18.40 4.34 -6.76
CA LYS A 17 -18.37 3.69 -8.08
C LYS A 17 -18.17 2.18 -8.01
N ARG A 18 -17.51 1.70 -6.96
CA ARG A 18 -17.28 0.27 -6.69
C ARG A 18 -18.41 -0.39 -5.88
N GLY A 19 -19.41 0.35 -5.45
CA GLY A 19 -20.49 -0.17 -4.60
C GLY A 19 -20.06 -0.50 -3.17
N LEU A 20 -18.93 0.05 -2.70
CA LEU A 20 -18.32 -0.25 -1.40
C LEU A 20 -18.52 0.87 -0.36
N TRP A 21 -19.17 1.97 -0.76
CA TRP A 21 -19.43 3.09 0.15
C TRP A 21 -20.62 2.82 1.06
N LYS A 22 -20.44 3.07 2.36
CA LYS A 22 -21.49 3.03 3.38
C LYS A 22 -21.72 4.43 3.94
N ASP A 23 -22.98 4.77 4.22
CA ASP A 23 -23.29 6.07 4.83
C ASP A 23 -22.71 6.17 6.24
N GLY A 24 -22.07 7.30 6.54
CA GLY A 24 -21.33 7.50 7.79
C GLY A 24 -19.93 6.87 7.83
N LEU A 25 -19.42 6.34 6.71
CA LEU A 25 -18.07 5.79 6.66
C LEU A 25 -17.01 6.88 6.85
N ASN A 26 -16.19 6.73 7.89
CA ASN A 26 -15.08 7.63 8.18
C ASN A 26 -13.88 7.34 7.26
N ALA A 27 -13.08 8.38 7.01
CA ALA A 27 -11.85 8.24 6.23
C ALA A 27 -10.82 7.33 6.90
N ASP A 28 -10.69 7.47 8.23
CA ASP A 28 -9.82 6.68 9.11
C ASP A 28 -10.58 6.29 10.38
N CYS A 29 -10.23 5.15 10.96
CA CYS A 29 -10.70 4.72 12.27
C CYS A 29 -9.57 4.84 13.30
N GLN A 30 -9.75 5.64 14.37
CA GLN A 30 -8.73 5.77 15.42
C GLN A 30 -8.47 4.46 16.17
N LEU A 31 -9.48 3.59 16.28
CA LEU A 31 -9.37 2.31 17.00
C LEU A 31 -8.64 1.22 16.19
N CYS A 32 -8.66 1.32 14.86
CA CYS A 32 -7.98 0.35 13.97
C CYS A 32 -6.65 0.88 13.39
N LYS A 33 -6.20 2.10 13.74
CA LYS A 33 -4.96 2.70 13.19
C LYS A 33 -3.71 1.83 13.36
N ASP A 34 -3.61 1.09 14.48
CA ASP A 34 -2.46 0.24 14.79
C ASP A 34 -2.73 -1.25 14.54
N LYS A 35 -3.96 -1.61 14.16
CA LYS A 35 -4.39 -2.99 13.89
C LYS A 35 -4.43 -3.23 12.39
N ILE A 36 -3.25 -3.35 11.79
CA ILE A 36 -3.08 -3.52 10.33
C ILE A 36 -3.68 -4.85 9.83
N ASN A 37 -3.92 -5.83 10.72
CA ASN A 37 -4.35 -7.19 10.36
C ASN A 37 -5.45 -7.75 11.29
N ASP A 38 -6.48 -6.97 11.62
CA ASP A 38 -7.67 -7.52 12.28
C ASP A 38 -8.69 -7.93 11.21
N GLU A 39 -8.91 -9.24 11.03
CA GLU A 39 -9.88 -9.79 10.06
C GLU A 39 -11.32 -9.27 10.30
N ASN A 40 -11.60 -8.76 11.51
CA ASN A 40 -12.90 -8.14 11.82
C ASN A 40 -12.97 -6.65 11.46
N CYS A 41 -11.89 -6.02 11.02
CA CYS A 41 -11.83 -4.58 10.69
C CYS A 41 -11.63 -4.32 9.18
N VAL A 42 -12.05 -5.26 8.32
CA VAL A 42 -11.87 -5.20 6.85
C VAL A 42 -12.68 -4.07 6.19
N ASP A 43 -13.86 -3.74 6.74
CA ASP A 43 -14.82 -2.79 6.17
C ASP A 43 -15.14 -1.60 7.08
N CYS A 44 -14.23 -1.29 8.01
CA CYS A 44 -14.44 -0.29 9.07
C CYS A 44 -14.26 1.17 8.61
N TYR A 45 -13.30 1.45 7.72
CA TYR A 45 -13.01 2.81 7.26
C TYR A 45 -12.54 2.85 5.80
N ALA A 46 -12.76 3.99 5.14
CA ALA A 46 -12.57 4.13 3.70
C ALA A 46 -11.15 3.78 3.24
N ARG A 47 -10.13 4.22 3.98
CA ARG A 47 -8.73 3.93 3.63
C ARG A 47 -8.42 2.43 3.68
N GLN A 48 -8.93 1.68 4.67
CA GLN A 48 -8.75 0.22 4.74
C GLN A 48 -9.38 -0.49 3.55
N ILE A 49 -10.63 -0.12 3.24
CA ILE A 49 -11.39 -0.74 2.15
C ILE A 49 -10.65 -0.53 0.83
N ILE A 50 -10.10 0.67 0.61
CA ILE A 50 -9.31 1.02 -0.57
C ILE A 50 -7.99 0.24 -0.60
N SER A 51 -7.26 0.14 0.52
CA SER A 51 -5.98 -0.59 0.55
C SER A 51 -6.12 -2.08 0.25
N LEU A 52 -7.29 -2.66 0.54
CA LEU A 52 -7.59 -4.06 0.26
C LEU A 52 -8.14 -4.31 -1.15
N GLN A 53 -8.29 -3.26 -1.96
CA GLN A 53 -8.74 -3.45 -3.33
C GLN A 53 -7.64 -4.12 -4.17
N PRO A 54 -8.02 -4.99 -5.13
CA PRO A 54 -7.06 -5.76 -5.92
C PRO A 54 -6.08 -4.86 -6.69
N ASP A 55 -6.56 -3.76 -7.27
CA ASP A 55 -5.71 -2.81 -7.99
C ASP A 55 -4.67 -2.13 -7.10
N PHE A 56 -4.95 -1.93 -5.81
CA PHE A 56 -3.98 -1.37 -4.86
C PHE A 56 -3.00 -2.43 -4.35
N LEU A 57 -3.46 -3.67 -4.17
CA LEU A 57 -2.60 -4.79 -3.76
C LEU A 57 -1.65 -5.23 -4.87
N GLU A 58 -2.10 -5.15 -6.13
CA GLU A 58 -1.31 -5.51 -7.31
C GLU A 58 -0.45 -4.36 -7.82
N GLN A 59 -0.69 -3.12 -7.37
CA GLN A 59 0.06 -1.95 -7.82
C GLN A 59 1.53 -2.07 -7.37
N LYS A 60 2.42 -2.18 -8.36
CA LYS A 60 3.86 -2.14 -8.15
C LYS A 60 4.33 -0.72 -7.87
N SER A 61 5.41 -0.61 -7.10
CA SER A 61 6.05 0.69 -6.92
C SER A 61 6.73 1.14 -8.21
N ALA A 62 6.77 2.45 -8.47
CA ALA A 62 7.46 2.98 -9.66
C ALA A 62 8.94 2.54 -9.72
N LEU A 63 9.59 2.40 -8.55
CA LEU A 63 10.95 1.88 -8.46
C LEU A 63 11.03 0.41 -8.90
N GLU A 64 10.10 -0.42 -8.43
CA GLU A 64 10.03 -1.82 -8.81
C GLU A 64 9.80 -1.98 -10.33
N GLU A 65 8.92 -1.17 -10.91
CA GLU A 65 8.68 -1.17 -12.35
C GLU A 65 9.96 -0.89 -13.15
N VAL A 66 10.71 0.17 -12.78
CA VAL A 66 11.98 0.54 -13.44
C VAL A 66 13.02 -0.57 -13.32
N ILE A 67 13.13 -1.20 -12.14
CA ILE A 67 14.10 -2.29 -11.90
C ILE A 67 13.74 -3.53 -12.74
N LEU A 68 12.45 -3.88 -12.78
CA LEU A 68 11.96 -5.02 -13.55
C LEU A 68 12.10 -4.78 -15.06
N GLU A 69 11.85 -3.56 -15.54
CA GLU A 69 12.05 -3.17 -16.95
C GLU A 69 13.52 -3.29 -17.36
N ALA A 70 14.44 -2.94 -16.45
CA ALA A 70 15.88 -3.15 -16.61
C ALA A 70 16.31 -4.64 -16.50
N LYS A 71 15.36 -5.58 -16.36
CA LYS A 71 15.60 -7.03 -16.17
C LYS A 71 16.41 -7.37 -14.92
N HIS A 72 16.34 -6.51 -13.89
CA HIS A 72 16.94 -6.75 -12.59
C HIS A 72 15.93 -7.31 -11.59
N LYS A 73 16.42 -7.89 -10.49
CA LYS A 73 15.58 -8.38 -9.39
C LYS A 73 15.43 -7.27 -8.35
N CYS A 74 14.19 -6.92 -8.03
CA CYS A 74 13.88 -6.03 -6.91
C CYS A 74 13.65 -6.87 -5.64
N ILE A 75 14.42 -6.60 -4.58
CA ILE A 75 14.30 -7.30 -3.29
C ILE A 75 14.02 -6.25 -2.22
N PHE A 76 12.90 -6.40 -1.50
CA PHE A 76 12.54 -5.52 -0.39
C PHE A 76 12.89 -6.19 0.93
N TYR A 77 13.64 -5.48 1.77
CA TYR A 77 13.99 -5.94 3.11
C TYR A 77 12.98 -5.44 4.15
N PRO A 78 12.72 -6.21 5.21
CA PRO A 78 11.96 -5.74 6.36
C PRO A 78 12.58 -4.47 6.95
N LYS A 79 11.72 -3.52 7.34
CA LYS A 79 12.18 -2.26 7.94
C LYS A 79 12.87 -2.56 9.28
N PHE A 80 14.01 -1.92 9.53
CA PHE A 80 14.81 -2.06 10.76
C PHE A 80 15.50 -3.42 10.96
N HIS A 81 15.69 -4.20 9.90
CA HIS A 81 16.43 -5.46 9.92
C HIS A 81 17.69 -5.37 9.03
N CYS A 82 18.68 -4.58 9.46
CA CYS A 82 19.91 -4.36 8.68
C CYS A 82 20.76 -5.63 8.55
N GLU A 83 20.62 -6.58 9.47
CA GLU A 83 21.29 -7.89 9.46
C GLU A 83 20.93 -8.75 8.24
N LEU A 84 19.78 -8.49 7.63
CA LEU A 84 19.31 -9.20 6.43
C LEU A 84 19.85 -8.57 5.13
N ASN A 85 20.38 -7.35 5.18
CA ASN A 85 20.90 -6.67 4.01
C ASN A 85 22.35 -7.12 3.73
N TYR A 86 22.58 -7.73 2.57
CA TYR A 86 23.90 -8.23 2.20
C TYR A 86 24.95 -7.12 2.07
N ILE A 87 24.53 -5.90 1.68
CA ILE A 87 25.42 -4.76 1.50
C ILE A 87 25.98 -4.32 2.86
N GLU A 88 25.10 -4.21 3.87
CA GLU A 88 25.48 -3.87 5.25
C GLU A 88 26.44 -4.90 5.84
N ARG A 89 26.20 -6.20 5.59
CA ARG A 89 27.10 -7.26 6.05
C ARG A 89 28.52 -7.11 5.47
N TYR A 90 28.64 -6.76 4.20
CA TYR A 90 29.93 -6.55 3.56
C TYR A 90 30.64 -5.30 4.13
N TRP A 91 29.90 -4.21 4.32
CA TRP A 91 30.44 -2.96 4.87
C TRP A 91 30.89 -3.11 6.32
N GLY A 92 30.17 -3.89 7.13
CA GLY A 92 30.55 -4.22 8.50
C GLY A 92 31.84 -5.05 8.57
N ALA A 93 32.06 -5.97 7.63
CA ALA A 93 33.26 -6.81 7.57
C ALA A 93 34.50 -6.08 7.03
N ALA A 94 34.32 -4.97 6.30
CA ALA A 94 35.40 -4.17 5.76
C ALA A 94 35.99 -3.16 6.77
N LYS A 95 35.42 -3.10 7.99
CA LYS A 95 35.94 -2.32 9.12
C LYS A 95 36.66 -3.22 10.11
#